data_AF-A0A3R9BWL5-F1
#
_entry.id   AF-A0A3R9BWL5-F1
#
_cell.length_a   1.000
_cell.length_b   1.000
_cell.length_c   1.000
_cell.angle_alpha   90.00
_cell.angle_beta   90.00
_cell.angle_gamma   90.00
#
_symmetry.space_group_name_H-M   'P 1'
#
loop_
_entity.id
_entity.type
_entity.pdbx_description
1 polymer ?
#
loop_
_entity_poly.entity_id
_entity_poly.type
_entity_poly.pdbx_seq_one_letter_code
_entity_poly.pdbx_strand_id
1 'polypeptide(L)'
;MHRPIPTPLAVAIFASMLQLPAQAALYAVDTGPYNPANGNFAAWYQDTHGRTLDLCLTKTVSSRVAGAPGAPAYMCTLLPTPGVFDDTQPIVFPSNFPDEAFWFTADAAIVDAARGIDLSYGTAIEAAFAAEEPVEGDQVSFARVRIRVDVPTAGTYIVTHPYGVDVFDVPAAGDRAINMTRDIGIAGAGDFSGALKGDVGPFLRSVNGPYTEGSERFIGDPNLEEPVTGSPYNTNYVRIEGPGGIDLRTELFSISGKLSDVARPTPLMPLRSTYSRHTEDGDLRAQQDVFVMAPPPPATVTLTSQTPNLSLTEANSTGAWYAQSVLNPLLPASLTLTADNSVAIPTSSLATVNLPLTDLVTITRAEFSLASGQLTLVASTSDETSPPVLTAHTGNGALIGDLAGSGAVKTLSTSLSPIPPAKVQVTSANGGSDSEDVVLVP
;
A
#
# COMPACT_ATOMS: atom_id res chain seq x y z
N MET A 1 24.68 16.50 38.44
CA MET A 1 24.29 16.24 37.03
C MET A 1 23.75 14.83 36.97
N HIS A 2 22.42 14.67 37.04
CA HIS A 2 21.75 13.38 36.86
C HIS A 2 21.02 13.46 35.53
N ARG A 3 21.52 12.75 34.51
CA ARG A 3 20.75 12.53 33.29
C ARG A 3 19.65 11.52 33.65
N PRO A 4 18.37 11.84 33.46
CA PRO A 4 17.33 10.85 33.65
C PRO A 4 17.50 9.76 32.58
N ILE A 5 17.52 8.51 33.02
CA ILE A 5 17.46 7.33 32.15
C ILE A 5 16.00 7.25 31.68
N PRO A 6 15.72 7.31 30.37
CA PRO A 6 14.36 7.22 29.88
C PRO A 6 13.81 5.81 30.16
N THR A 7 12.65 5.76 30.80
CA THR A 7 11.86 4.54 31.00
C THR A 7 11.37 3.98 29.65
N PRO A 8 11.30 2.64 29.48
CA PRO A 8 10.95 1.98 28.20
C PRO A 8 9.56 2.37 27.65
N LEU A 9 8.67 2.92 28.48
CA LEU A 9 7.36 3.42 28.06
C LEU A 9 7.44 4.67 27.14
N ALA A 10 8.54 5.42 27.17
CA ALA A 10 8.70 6.65 26.37
C ALA A 10 9.09 6.39 24.91
N VAL A 11 9.63 5.20 24.60
CA VAL A 11 9.97 4.81 23.22
C VAL A 11 8.76 4.29 22.45
N ALA A 12 7.78 3.70 23.15
CA ALA A 12 6.54 3.19 22.54
C ALA A 12 5.62 4.31 22.00
N ILE A 13 5.64 5.51 22.61
CA ILE A 13 4.74 6.62 22.23
C ILE A 13 5.24 7.37 20.99
N PHE A 14 6.54 7.32 20.67
CA PHE A 14 7.09 7.96 19.47
C PHE A 14 6.96 7.10 18.20
N ALA A 15 6.71 5.80 18.33
CA ALA A 15 6.46 4.92 17.19
C ALA A 15 5.00 4.94 16.71
N SER A 16 4.07 5.49 17.50
CA SER A 16 2.62 5.46 17.20
C SER A 16 2.08 6.74 16.54
N MET A 17 2.92 7.68 16.15
CA MET A 17 2.49 8.91 15.46
C MET A 17 3.16 8.99 14.08
N LEU A 18 2.36 8.76 13.02
CA LEU A 18 2.69 8.61 11.59
C LEU A 18 2.72 7.17 11.04
N GLN A 19 1.82 6.30 11.49
CA GLN A 19 1.31 5.28 10.57
C GLN A 19 0.16 5.92 9.77
N LEU A 20 0.51 6.59 8.66
CA LEU A 20 -0.42 6.62 7.54
C LEU A 20 -0.84 5.16 7.32
N PRO A 21 -2.14 4.83 7.17
CA PRO A 21 -2.50 3.47 6.82
C PRO A 21 -1.67 3.12 5.60
N ALA A 22 -0.86 2.07 5.70
CA ALA A 22 -0.16 1.49 4.58
C ALA A 22 -1.25 1.15 3.56
N GLN A 23 -1.47 2.07 2.62
CA GLN A 23 -2.48 1.94 1.59
C GLN A 23 -2.02 0.76 0.73
N ALA A 24 -2.82 -0.32 0.73
CA ALA A 24 -3.09 -1.12 -0.44
C ALA A 24 -1.94 -1.15 -1.46
N ALA A 25 -0.99 -2.07 -1.28
CA ALA A 25 0.13 -2.15 -2.20
C ALA A 25 -0.16 -3.01 -3.46
N LEU A 26 -1.39 -3.52 -3.55
CA LEU A 26 -2.03 -3.94 -4.78
C LEU A 26 -2.79 -2.77 -5.44
N TYR A 27 -2.78 -2.73 -6.76
CA TYR A 27 -3.39 -1.67 -7.56
C TYR A 27 -4.72 -2.08 -8.19
N ALA A 28 -4.81 -3.29 -8.73
CA ALA A 28 -6.01 -3.76 -9.43
C ALA A 28 -6.16 -5.28 -9.33
N VAL A 29 -7.38 -5.75 -9.54
CA VAL A 29 -7.75 -7.17 -9.61
C VAL A 29 -8.61 -7.40 -10.85
N ASP A 30 -8.61 -8.63 -11.36
CA ASP A 30 -9.57 -9.08 -12.35
C ASP A 30 -11.01 -8.84 -11.87
N THR A 31 -11.79 -8.08 -12.65
CA THR A 31 -13.19 -7.75 -12.35
C THR A 31 -14.18 -8.74 -12.94
N GLY A 32 -13.68 -9.82 -13.55
CA GLY A 32 -14.47 -10.85 -14.20
C GLY A 32 -14.99 -10.46 -15.60
N PRO A 33 -15.83 -11.32 -16.22
CA PRO A 33 -16.40 -12.55 -15.66
C PRO A 33 -15.35 -13.63 -15.35
N TYR A 34 -15.52 -14.34 -14.23
CA TYR A 34 -14.57 -15.36 -13.79
C TYR A 34 -14.72 -16.67 -14.57
N ASN A 35 -13.60 -17.36 -14.78
CA ASN A 35 -13.53 -18.58 -15.58
C ASN A 35 -13.52 -19.83 -14.66
N PRO A 36 -14.36 -20.85 -14.92
CA PRO A 36 -14.32 -22.12 -14.18
C PRO A 36 -12.96 -22.82 -14.21
N ALA A 37 -12.14 -22.61 -15.25
CA ALA A 37 -10.78 -23.14 -15.30
C ALA A 37 -9.88 -22.59 -14.18
N ASN A 38 -10.20 -21.40 -13.66
CA ASN A 38 -9.53 -20.77 -12.51
C ASN A 38 -10.33 -20.98 -11.21
N GLY A 39 -11.27 -21.92 -11.15
CA GLY A 39 -12.13 -22.13 -9.99
C GLY A 39 -13.10 -20.97 -9.72
N ASN A 40 -13.42 -20.16 -10.74
CA ASN A 40 -14.18 -18.92 -10.63
C ASN A 40 -13.56 -17.86 -9.70
N PHE A 41 -12.25 -17.96 -9.44
CA PHE A 41 -11.47 -16.88 -8.83
C PHE A 41 -11.08 -15.80 -9.85
N ALA A 42 -10.69 -14.62 -9.35
CA ALA A 42 -10.02 -13.59 -10.14
C ALA A 42 -8.81 -14.18 -10.88
N ALA A 43 -8.69 -13.95 -12.18
CA ALA A 43 -7.57 -14.51 -12.93
C ALA A 43 -6.21 -13.94 -12.48
N TRP A 44 -6.17 -12.66 -12.08
CA TRP A 44 -4.93 -11.96 -11.75
C TRP A 44 -5.10 -10.86 -10.71
N TYR A 45 -3.98 -10.49 -10.07
CA TYR A 45 -3.79 -9.24 -9.32
C TYR A 45 -2.62 -8.44 -9.88
N GLN A 46 -2.74 -7.12 -9.90
CA GLN A 46 -1.69 -6.19 -10.28
C GLN A 46 -1.22 -5.41 -9.05
N ASP A 47 0.09 -5.31 -8.84
CA ASP A 47 0.69 -4.48 -7.79
C ASP A 47 0.87 -3.01 -8.21
N THR A 48 1.18 -2.12 -7.25
CA THR A 48 1.44 -0.69 -7.53
C THR A 48 2.73 -0.46 -8.32
N HIS A 49 3.62 -1.46 -8.45
CA HIS A 49 4.78 -1.45 -9.34
C HIS A 49 4.47 -2.00 -10.74
N GLY A 50 3.20 -2.28 -11.03
CA GLY A 50 2.67 -2.70 -12.33
C GLY A 50 2.83 -4.18 -12.66
N ARG A 51 3.43 -5.00 -11.78
CA ARG A 51 3.51 -6.45 -12.00
C ARG A 51 2.13 -7.05 -11.85
N THR A 52 1.77 -7.91 -12.80
CA THR A 52 0.51 -8.64 -12.78
C THR A 52 0.82 -10.12 -12.63
N LEU A 53 0.22 -10.76 -11.63
CA LEU A 53 0.39 -12.20 -11.36
C LEU A 53 -0.93 -12.93 -11.57
N ASP A 54 -0.87 -14.05 -12.29
CA ASP A 54 -2.00 -14.96 -12.46
C ASP A 54 -2.18 -15.85 -11.23
N LEU A 55 -3.40 -16.34 -10.99
CA LEU A 55 -3.63 -17.42 -10.02
C LEU A 55 -2.82 -18.64 -10.48
N CYS A 56 -1.87 -19.07 -9.65
CA CYS A 56 -0.87 -20.05 -10.06
C CYS A 56 -1.45 -21.47 -10.02
N LEU A 57 -2.03 -21.92 -11.15
CA LEU A 57 -2.66 -23.24 -11.31
C LEU A 57 -1.94 -24.08 -12.38
N THR A 58 -0.61 -24.13 -12.36
CA THR A 58 0.21 -24.92 -13.30
C THR A 58 1.11 -25.91 -12.57
N LYS A 59 1.32 -27.08 -13.21
CA LYS A 59 2.21 -28.14 -12.75
C LYS A 59 3.61 -28.07 -13.35
N THR A 60 3.96 -26.92 -13.94
CA THR A 60 5.32 -26.65 -14.40
C THR A 60 6.29 -26.76 -13.23
N VAL A 61 7.42 -27.42 -13.47
CA VAL A 61 8.44 -27.69 -12.45
C VAL A 61 9.70 -26.86 -12.68
N SER A 62 10.42 -26.60 -11.60
CA SER A 62 11.74 -26.00 -11.60
C SER A 62 12.73 -26.87 -12.38
N SER A 63 13.44 -26.29 -13.35
CA SER A 63 14.61 -26.89 -14.00
C SER A 63 15.89 -26.80 -13.15
N ARG A 64 15.89 -25.98 -12.10
CA ARG A 64 17.01 -25.72 -11.18
C ARG A 64 17.03 -26.70 -10.01
N VAL A 65 15.85 -27.14 -9.55
CA VAL A 65 15.70 -28.05 -8.41
C VAL A 65 15.00 -29.32 -8.86
N ALA A 66 15.63 -30.47 -8.63
CA ALA A 66 14.99 -31.75 -8.89
C ALA A 66 13.91 -32.02 -7.84
N GLY A 67 12.72 -32.42 -8.28
CA GLY A 67 11.68 -32.90 -7.38
C GLY A 67 12.04 -34.23 -6.71
N ALA A 68 11.34 -34.57 -5.63
CA ALA A 68 11.43 -35.87 -4.97
C ALA A 68 10.22 -36.75 -5.35
N PRO A 69 10.30 -38.09 -5.18
CA PRO A 69 9.13 -38.96 -5.36
C PRO A 69 7.96 -38.51 -4.50
N GLY A 70 6.82 -38.19 -5.13
CA GLY A 70 5.63 -37.67 -4.45
C GLY A 70 5.72 -36.20 -3.99
N ALA A 71 6.78 -35.48 -4.37
CA ALA A 71 6.92 -34.05 -4.15
C ALA A 71 7.63 -33.40 -5.34
N PRO A 72 6.92 -33.19 -6.46
CA PRO A 72 7.45 -32.47 -7.61
C PRO A 72 7.87 -31.04 -7.23
N ALA A 73 8.95 -30.54 -7.83
CA ALA A 73 9.44 -29.18 -7.60
C ALA A 73 8.59 -28.15 -8.38
N TYR A 74 7.30 -28.06 -8.08
CA TYR A 74 6.37 -27.17 -8.79
C TYR A 74 6.76 -25.70 -8.64
N MET A 75 6.52 -24.90 -9.69
CA MET A 75 6.69 -23.45 -9.67
C MET A 75 5.51 -22.73 -8.99
N CYS A 76 4.36 -23.40 -8.90
CA CYS A 76 3.20 -22.99 -8.11
C CYS A 76 3.10 -23.79 -6.81
N THR A 77 2.67 -23.15 -5.74
CA THR A 77 2.33 -23.82 -4.47
C THR A 77 1.01 -24.58 -4.65
N LEU A 78 1.10 -25.85 -5.05
CA LEU A 78 -0.03 -26.77 -5.23
C LEU A 78 0.06 -27.88 -4.19
N LEU A 79 -0.59 -27.71 -3.04
CA LEU A 79 -0.52 -28.66 -1.93
C LEU A 79 -1.56 -29.77 -2.13
N PRO A 80 -1.15 -31.06 -2.26
CA PRO A 80 -2.09 -32.16 -2.32
C PRO A 80 -2.84 -32.33 -0.98
N THR A 81 -4.16 -32.42 -1.07
CA THR A 81 -5.04 -32.61 0.09
C THR A 81 -5.82 -33.91 -0.10
N PRO A 82 -5.59 -34.97 0.72
CA PRO A 82 -6.22 -36.27 0.51
C PRO A 82 -7.74 -36.20 0.43
N GLY A 83 -8.30 -36.63 -0.70
CA GLY A 83 -9.74 -36.60 -0.96
C GLY A 83 -10.26 -35.29 -1.57
N VAL A 84 -9.42 -34.25 -1.67
CA VAL A 84 -9.77 -32.92 -2.21
C VAL A 84 -8.97 -32.62 -3.48
N PHE A 85 -7.64 -32.72 -3.41
CA PHE A 85 -6.75 -32.44 -4.54
C PHE A 85 -5.65 -33.49 -4.69
N ASP A 86 -5.65 -34.17 -5.84
CA ASP A 86 -4.62 -35.10 -6.30
C ASP A 86 -3.81 -34.43 -7.42
N ASP A 87 -2.55 -34.11 -7.11
CA ASP A 87 -1.59 -33.46 -8.01
C ASP A 87 -1.09 -34.40 -9.14
N THR A 88 -1.53 -35.65 -9.19
CA THR A 88 -1.33 -36.56 -10.33
C THR A 88 -2.47 -36.46 -11.36
N GLN A 89 -3.62 -35.90 -10.99
CA GLN A 89 -4.80 -35.75 -11.86
C GLN A 89 -4.95 -34.32 -12.40
N PRO A 90 -5.61 -34.09 -13.56
CA PRO A 90 -5.82 -32.73 -14.08
C PRO A 90 -6.48 -31.80 -13.05
N ILE A 91 -6.07 -30.53 -13.00
CA ILE A 91 -6.72 -29.51 -12.16
C ILE A 91 -8.06 -29.15 -12.81
N VAL A 92 -9.17 -29.49 -12.14
CA VAL A 92 -10.54 -29.30 -12.65
C VAL A 92 -11.46 -28.91 -11.50
N PHE A 93 -12.00 -27.71 -11.55
CA PHE A 93 -13.01 -27.25 -10.60
C PHE A 93 -14.42 -27.76 -10.95
N PRO A 94 -15.26 -28.16 -9.98
CA PRO A 94 -15.00 -28.25 -8.53
C PRO A 94 -14.46 -29.60 -8.08
N SER A 95 -14.12 -30.53 -8.98
CA SER A 95 -13.83 -31.92 -8.60
C SER A 95 -12.42 -32.16 -8.06
N ASN A 96 -11.37 -31.85 -8.82
CA ASN A 96 -9.97 -32.07 -8.44
C ASN A 96 -9.27 -30.71 -8.51
N PHE A 97 -9.47 -29.91 -7.47
CA PHE A 97 -8.99 -28.53 -7.41
C PHE A 97 -8.41 -28.28 -6.02
N PRO A 98 -7.28 -27.57 -5.89
CA PRO A 98 -6.69 -27.30 -4.59
C PRO A 98 -7.62 -26.42 -3.74
N ASP A 99 -7.78 -26.77 -2.47
CA ASP A 99 -8.53 -26.01 -1.47
C ASP A 99 -7.89 -24.64 -1.16
N GLU A 100 -6.58 -24.52 -1.39
CA GLU A 100 -5.83 -23.26 -1.38
C GLU A 100 -5.00 -23.11 -2.66
N ALA A 101 -5.04 -21.93 -3.27
CA ALA A 101 -4.16 -21.56 -4.39
C ALA A 101 -3.66 -20.12 -4.21
N PHE A 102 -2.61 -19.75 -4.93
CA PHE A 102 -1.90 -18.51 -4.65
C PHE A 102 -1.62 -17.71 -5.92
N TRP A 103 -1.87 -16.40 -5.89
CA TRP A 103 -1.34 -15.46 -6.88
C TRP A 103 0.12 -15.10 -6.56
N PHE A 104 0.45 -15.07 -5.27
CA PHE A 104 1.77 -14.71 -4.75
C PHE A 104 2.02 -15.44 -3.44
N THR A 105 3.23 -15.96 -3.25
CA THR A 105 3.76 -16.33 -1.93
C THR A 105 5.17 -15.81 -1.75
N ALA A 106 5.51 -15.45 -0.51
CA ALA A 106 6.87 -15.19 -0.08
C ALA A 106 7.07 -15.69 1.35
N ASP A 107 7.89 -16.72 1.48
CA ASP A 107 8.16 -17.41 2.74
C ASP A 107 9.64 -17.27 3.12
N ALA A 108 9.92 -17.06 4.40
CA ALA A 108 11.27 -16.97 4.94
C ALA A 108 11.34 -17.63 6.32
N ALA A 109 12.52 -18.12 6.69
CA ALA A 109 12.76 -18.74 7.98
C ALA A 109 14.07 -18.27 8.63
N ILE A 110 14.11 -18.28 9.96
CA ILE A 110 15.31 -18.09 10.77
C ILE A 110 15.32 -19.16 11.84
N VAL A 111 16.30 -20.08 11.79
CA VAL A 111 16.48 -21.11 12.80
C VAL A 111 17.83 -20.90 13.49
N ASP A 112 17.78 -20.62 14.79
CA ASP A 112 18.95 -20.49 15.66
C ASP A 112 18.71 -21.23 16.98
N ALA A 113 19.11 -22.50 17.01
CA ALA A 113 18.98 -23.34 18.19
C ALA A 113 19.82 -22.84 19.39
N ALA A 114 20.91 -22.11 19.16
CA ALA A 114 21.76 -21.60 20.24
C ALA A 114 21.06 -20.45 21.00
N ARG A 115 20.24 -19.68 20.28
CA ARG A 115 19.41 -18.61 20.85
C ARG A 115 17.98 -19.05 21.14
N GLY A 116 17.60 -20.29 20.80
CA GLY A 116 16.26 -20.83 21.00
C GLY A 116 15.20 -20.15 20.13
N ILE A 117 15.58 -19.75 18.92
CA ILE A 117 14.68 -19.12 17.94
C ILE A 117 14.41 -20.10 16.79
N ASP A 118 13.13 -20.31 16.49
CA ASP A 118 12.64 -20.89 15.23
C ASP A 118 11.52 -19.99 14.72
N LEU A 119 11.83 -19.18 13.70
CA LEU A 119 10.92 -18.23 13.09
C LEU A 119 10.53 -18.71 11.70
N SER A 120 9.22 -18.74 11.43
CA SER A 120 8.67 -18.79 10.08
C SER A 120 7.85 -17.54 9.79
N TYR A 121 8.11 -16.95 8.63
CA TYR A 121 7.38 -15.84 8.05
C TYR A 121 6.77 -16.29 6.73
N GLY A 122 5.48 -16.04 6.53
CA GLY A 122 4.81 -16.31 5.27
C GLY A 122 3.91 -15.15 4.88
N THR A 123 3.96 -14.77 3.61
CA THR A 123 3.04 -13.79 3.03
C THR A 123 2.47 -14.26 1.73
N ALA A 124 1.21 -13.91 1.48
CA ALA A 124 0.52 -14.38 0.30
C ALA A 124 -0.57 -13.44 -0.16
N ILE A 125 -0.89 -13.51 -1.45
CA ILE A 125 -2.23 -13.21 -1.97
C ILE A 125 -2.85 -14.56 -2.31
N GLU A 126 -3.87 -14.92 -1.53
CA GLU A 126 -4.33 -16.30 -1.40
C GLU A 126 -5.79 -16.43 -1.85
N ALA A 127 -6.06 -17.49 -2.59
CA ALA A 127 -7.37 -17.99 -2.97
C ALA A 127 -7.70 -19.17 -2.06
N ALA A 128 -8.85 -19.11 -1.40
CA ALA A 128 -9.34 -20.21 -0.58
C ALA A 128 -10.87 -20.31 -0.68
N PHE A 129 -11.43 -21.32 -0.02
CA PHE A 129 -12.87 -21.49 0.09
C PHE A 129 -13.30 -21.25 1.54
N ALA A 130 -14.40 -20.52 1.75
CA ALA A 130 -14.89 -20.18 3.08
C ALA A 130 -15.23 -21.41 3.94
N ALA A 131 -15.59 -22.52 3.30
CA ALA A 131 -15.85 -23.81 3.94
C ALA A 131 -14.71 -24.82 3.79
N GLU A 132 -13.51 -24.37 3.38
CA GLU A 132 -12.29 -25.17 3.17
C GLU A 132 -12.39 -26.25 2.08
N GLU A 133 -13.53 -26.34 1.37
CA GLU A 133 -13.76 -27.28 0.28
C GLU A 133 -13.98 -26.53 -1.04
N PRO A 134 -13.45 -27.02 -2.19
CA PRO A 134 -13.62 -26.41 -3.50
C PRO A 134 -15.08 -26.40 -4.01
N VAL A 135 -15.90 -25.52 -3.47
CA VAL A 135 -17.33 -25.39 -3.76
C VAL A 135 -17.62 -24.05 -4.42
N GLU A 136 -18.44 -24.09 -5.46
CA GLU A 136 -18.89 -22.87 -6.13
C GLU A 136 -19.71 -22.01 -5.18
N GLY A 137 -19.36 -20.72 -5.11
CA GLY A 137 -20.00 -19.78 -4.21
C GLY A 137 -19.31 -19.65 -2.84
N ASP A 138 -18.21 -20.36 -2.59
CA ASP A 138 -17.42 -20.23 -1.37
C ASP A 138 -16.07 -19.52 -1.60
N GLN A 139 -15.78 -19.07 -2.83
CA GLN A 139 -14.51 -18.43 -3.19
C GLN A 139 -14.25 -17.15 -2.40
N VAL A 140 -13.13 -17.11 -1.68
CA VAL A 140 -12.62 -15.92 -0.99
C VAL A 140 -11.17 -15.64 -1.39
N SER A 141 -10.79 -14.37 -1.37
CA SER A 141 -9.39 -13.96 -1.48
C SER A 141 -9.01 -13.00 -0.37
N PHE A 142 -7.73 -13.02 -0.01
CA PHE A 142 -7.18 -12.11 0.99
C PHE A 142 -5.67 -11.96 0.85
N ALA A 143 -5.16 -10.87 1.42
CA ALA A 143 -3.74 -10.69 1.68
C ALA A 143 -3.42 -11.26 3.06
N ARG A 144 -2.40 -12.11 3.16
CA ARG A 144 -1.97 -12.78 4.38
C ARG A 144 -0.58 -12.34 4.80
N VAL A 145 -0.42 -12.07 6.09
CA VAL A 145 0.86 -12.07 6.80
C VAL A 145 0.79 -13.05 7.94
N ARG A 146 1.76 -13.96 8.04
CA ARG A 146 1.82 -14.97 9.10
C ARG A 146 3.22 -15.00 9.70
N ILE A 147 3.28 -14.90 11.03
CA ILE A 147 4.52 -14.93 11.81
C ILE A 147 4.35 -15.96 12.92
N ARG A 148 5.19 -16.99 12.91
CA ARG A 148 5.26 -17.99 13.98
C ARG A 148 6.68 -18.07 14.50
N VAL A 149 6.85 -17.96 15.81
CA VAL A 149 8.17 -17.95 16.44
C VAL A 149 8.17 -18.75 17.73
N ASP A 150 9.12 -19.67 17.85
CA ASP A 150 9.55 -20.26 19.11
C ASP A 150 10.52 -19.29 19.77
N VAL A 151 10.31 -18.96 21.06
CA VAL A 151 11.19 -18.00 21.76
C VAL A 151 11.66 -18.54 23.11
N PRO A 152 12.90 -18.20 23.56
CA PRO A 152 13.51 -18.80 24.74
C PRO A 152 13.08 -18.15 26.06
N THR A 153 12.52 -16.95 26.03
CA THR A 153 12.24 -16.12 27.21
C THR A 153 11.02 -15.23 27.00
N ALA A 154 10.33 -14.87 28.08
CA ALA A 154 9.32 -13.82 28.04
C ALA A 154 9.95 -12.44 27.76
N GLY A 155 9.19 -11.55 27.12
CA GLY A 155 9.55 -10.16 26.86
C GLY A 155 9.04 -9.65 25.52
N THR A 156 9.50 -8.45 25.14
CA THR A 156 9.10 -7.81 23.89
C THR A 156 9.99 -8.24 22.73
N TYR A 157 9.36 -8.71 21.65
CA TYR A 157 10.00 -9.05 20.39
C TYR A 157 9.53 -8.12 19.28
N ILE A 158 10.44 -7.69 18.41
CA ILE A 158 10.13 -6.86 17.23
C ILE A 158 10.49 -7.68 16.00
N VAL A 159 9.51 -7.90 15.12
CA VAL A 159 9.72 -8.56 13.84
C VAL A 159 9.57 -7.53 12.73
N THR A 160 10.70 -7.16 12.11
CA THR A 160 10.71 -6.34 10.89
C THR A 160 10.68 -7.27 9.69
N HIS A 161 9.77 -7.01 8.75
CA HIS A 161 9.59 -7.82 7.55
C HIS A 161 9.34 -6.92 6.33
N PRO A 162 9.25 -7.48 5.10
CA PRO A 162 9.13 -6.69 3.89
C PRO A 162 7.95 -5.73 3.80
N TYR A 163 6.90 -5.98 4.58
CA TYR A 163 5.65 -5.23 4.53
C TYR A 163 5.32 -4.50 5.85
N GLY A 164 6.26 -4.44 6.80
CA GLY A 164 6.01 -3.71 8.04
C GLY A 164 6.88 -4.15 9.21
N VAL A 165 6.42 -3.73 10.39
CA VAL A 165 7.03 -4.06 11.67
C VAL A 165 5.91 -4.47 12.62
N ASP A 166 6.00 -5.69 13.14
CA ASP A 166 5.10 -6.21 14.16
C ASP A 166 5.84 -6.29 15.51
N VAL A 167 5.18 -5.84 16.58
CA VAL A 167 5.74 -5.84 17.95
C VAL A 167 4.90 -6.77 18.82
N PHE A 168 5.53 -7.75 19.45
CA PHE A 168 4.89 -8.77 20.27
C PHE A 168 5.34 -8.64 21.72
N ASP A 169 4.39 -8.55 22.65
CA ASP A 169 4.64 -8.74 24.08
C ASP A 169 4.38 -10.20 24.45
N VAL A 170 5.45 -10.96 24.70
CA VAL A 170 5.38 -12.40 24.92
C VAL A 170 5.46 -12.71 26.43
N PRO A 171 4.38 -13.22 27.06
CA PRO A 171 4.34 -13.39 28.51
C PRO A 171 5.10 -14.62 29.01
N ALA A 172 5.39 -15.59 28.14
CA ALA A 172 6.10 -16.82 28.46
C ALA A 172 6.87 -17.35 27.24
N ALA A 173 8.02 -17.95 27.49
CA ALA A 173 8.78 -18.69 26.48
C ALA A 173 8.02 -19.93 25.98
N GLY A 174 8.43 -20.44 24.81
CA GLY A 174 7.99 -21.74 24.32
C GLY A 174 7.77 -21.78 22.82
N ASP A 175 7.32 -22.96 22.38
CA ASP A 175 7.00 -23.26 21.00
C ASP A 175 5.82 -22.39 20.54
N ARG A 176 6.01 -21.66 19.44
CA ARG A 176 5.02 -20.79 18.81
C ARG A 176 4.41 -19.80 19.79
N ALA A 177 5.21 -19.34 20.75
CA ALA A 177 4.83 -18.28 21.68
C ALA A 177 4.43 -16.99 20.95
N ILE A 178 4.97 -16.79 19.74
CA ILE A 178 4.39 -15.89 18.74
C ILE A 178 3.68 -16.76 17.69
N ASN A 179 2.39 -16.53 17.47
CA ASN A 179 1.58 -17.21 16.46
C ASN A 179 0.52 -16.24 15.92
N MET A 180 0.96 -15.33 15.05
CA MET A 180 0.14 -14.29 14.45
C MET A 180 -0.21 -14.68 13.01
N THR A 181 -1.49 -14.56 12.68
CA THR A 181 -1.98 -14.55 11.30
C THR A 181 -2.84 -13.31 11.14
N ARG A 182 -2.56 -12.53 10.09
CA ARG A 182 -3.31 -11.36 9.68
C ARG A 182 -3.78 -11.57 8.26
N ASP A 183 -5.07 -11.87 8.12
CA ASP A 183 -5.74 -12.00 6.83
C ASP A 183 -6.62 -10.77 6.62
N ILE A 184 -6.31 -9.97 5.60
CA ILE A 184 -7.03 -8.74 5.28
C ILE A 184 -7.72 -8.90 3.93
N GLY A 185 -8.99 -8.50 3.87
CA GLY A 185 -9.74 -8.45 2.64
C GLY A 185 -10.68 -9.63 2.40
N ILE A 186 -10.87 -10.52 3.39
CA ILE A 186 -11.92 -11.54 3.34
C ILE A 186 -13.26 -10.82 3.21
N ALA A 187 -13.81 -10.82 2.00
CA ALA A 187 -15.09 -10.22 1.67
C ALA A 187 -16.15 -11.31 1.45
N GLY A 188 -17.35 -10.91 1.01
CA GLY A 188 -18.36 -11.89 0.60
C GLY A 188 -17.86 -12.75 -0.56
N ALA A 189 -18.38 -13.96 -0.69
CA ALA A 189 -17.94 -14.87 -1.73
C ALA A 189 -18.02 -14.24 -3.13
N GLY A 190 -16.95 -14.41 -3.91
CA GLY A 190 -16.79 -13.84 -5.25
C GLY A 190 -16.41 -12.35 -5.30
N ASP A 191 -16.27 -11.66 -4.16
CA ASP A 191 -15.68 -10.32 -4.09
C ASP A 191 -14.17 -10.39 -3.85
N PHE A 192 -13.40 -10.31 -4.94
CA PHE A 192 -11.93 -10.35 -4.88
C PHE A 192 -11.29 -8.97 -4.68
N SER A 193 -12.09 -7.90 -4.61
CA SER A 193 -11.55 -6.55 -4.38
C SER A 193 -11.08 -6.33 -2.94
N GLY A 194 -11.52 -7.19 -2.01
CA GLY A 194 -11.16 -7.07 -0.60
C GLY A 194 -9.65 -7.17 -0.35
N ALA A 195 -8.94 -8.06 -1.05
CA ALA A 195 -7.48 -8.21 -0.94
C ALA A 195 -6.72 -6.93 -1.31
N LEU A 196 -7.30 -6.03 -2.14
CA LEU A 196 -6.70 -4.72 -2.43
C LEU A 196 -6.58 -3.85 -1.18
N LYS A 197 -7.34 -4.12 -0.11
CA LYS A 197 -7.25 -3.36 1.15
C LYS A 197 -6.18 -3.90 2.10
N GLY A 198 -5.50 -4.97 1.72
CA GLY A 198 -4.44 -5.60 2.50
C GLY A 198 -3.12 -4.83 2.47
N ASP A 199 -2.22 -5.27 3.34
CA ASP A 199 -0.88 -4.70 3.55
C ASP A 199 0.21 -5.53 2.86
N VAL A 200 -0.14 -6.42 1.93
CA VAL A 200 0.81 -7.20 1.12
C VAL A 200 0.97 -6.58 -0.26
N GLY A 201 2.18 -6.14 -0.56
CA GLY A 201 2.60 -5.62 -1.85
C GLY A 201 3.62 -4.47 -1.71
N PRO A 202 4.26 -4.01 -2.79
CA PRO A 202 4.31 -4.65 -4.10
C PRO A 202 4.87 -6.08 -4.01
N PHE A 203 4.70 -6.89 -5.05
CA PHE A 203 5.15 -8.27 -5.00
C PHE A 203 6.67 -8.33 -4.83
N LEU A 204 7.13 -9.06 -3.81
CA LEU A 204 8.54 -9.41 -3.74
C LEU A 204 8.88 -10.30 -4.92
N ARG A 205 10.11 -10.18 -5.41
CA ARG A 205 10.63 -11.03 -6.47
C ARG A 205 12.06 -11.42 -6.16
N SER A 206 12.48 -12.58 -6.64
CA SER A 206 13.89 -12.98 -6.60
C SER A 206 14.74 -11.95 -7.34
N VAL A 207 15.91 -11.62 -6.82
CA VAL A 207 16.89 -10.78 -7.51
C VAL A 207 17.49 -11.46 -8.75
N ASN A 208 17.41 -12.79 -8.81
CA ASN A 208 17.89 -13.61 -9.92
C ASN A 208 16.78 -13.88 -10.95
N GLY A 209 15.52 -13.61 -10.58
CA GLY A 209 14.36 -13.76 -11.44
C GLY A 209 14.17 -12.59 -12.42
N PRO A 210 13.14 -12.65 -13.27
CA PRO A 210 12.16 -13.73 -13.36
C PRO A 210 12.73 -15.00 -14.00
N TYR A 211 12.18 -16.16 -13.63
CA TYR A 211 12.51 -17.44 -14.23
C TYR A 211 11.54 -17.82 -15.34
N THR A 212 12.03 -18.51 -16.37
CA THR A 212 11.21 -19.06 -17.44
C THR A 212 11.26 -20.58 -17.36
N GLU A 213 10.10 -21.21 -17.30
CA GLU A 213 9.95 -22.67 -17.34
C GLU A 213 8.94 -23.04 -18.42
N GLY A 214 9.39 -23.75 -19.45
CA GLY A 214 8.59 -23.96 -20.66
C GLY A 214 8.23 -22.63 -21.32
N SER A 215 6.93 -22.35 -21.44
CA SER A 215 6.40 -21.07 -21.96
C SER A 215 5.95 -20.10 -20.86
N GLU A 216 6.10 -20.47 -19.59
CA GLU A 216 5.61 -19.71 -18.45
C GLU A 216 6.74 -18.95 -17.77
N ARG A 217 6.43 -17.82 -17.14
CA ARG A 217 7.39 -17.00 -16.41
C ARG A 217 6.94 -16.79 -14.97
N PHE A 218 7.91 -16.73 -14.06
CA PHE A 218 7.66 -16.63 -12.62
C PHE A 218 8.55 -15.56 -11.99
N ILE A 219 8.04 -14.84 -11.00
CA ILE A 219 8.80 -13.81 -10.26
C ILE A 219 9.87 -14.41 -9.32
N GLY A 220 9.81 -15.71 -9.07
CA GLY A 220 10.75 -16.47 -8.28
C GLY A 220 10.57 -17.98 -8.51
N ASP A 221 11.32 -18.78 -7.76
CA ASP A 221 11.19 -20.23 -7.71
C ASP A 221 10.97 -20.62 -6.24
N PRO A 222 9.80 -21.19 -5.87
CA PRO A 222 9.52 -21.53 -4.48
C PRO A 222 10.38 -22.69 -3.95
N ASN A 223 11.14 -23.35 -4.82
CA ASN A 223 12.04 -24.45 -4.46
C ASN A 223 13.46 -23.96 -4.10
N LEU A 224 13.71 -22.65 -4.20
CA LEU A 224 14.98 -22.01 -3.84
C LEU A 224 14.77 -21.03 -2.68
N GLU A 225 15.84 -20.80 -1.92
CA GLU A 225 15.94 -19.71 -0.95
C GLU A 225 16.89 -18.65 -1.51
N GLU A 226 16.36 -17.50 -1.91
CA GLU A 226 17.13 -16.46 -2.61
C GLU A 226 16.88 -15.06 -2.05
N PRO A 227 17.84 -14.13 -2.22
CA PRO A 227 17.60 -12.73 -1.93
C PRO A 227 16.47 -12.15 -2.79
N VAL A 228 15.72 -11.21 -2.20
CA VAL A 228 14.58 -10.58 -2.86
C VAL A 228 14.72 -9.07 -2.98
N THR A 229 13.87 -8.50 -3.83
CA THR A 229 13.65 -7.06 -3.92
C THR A 229 12.15 -6.78 -4.11
N GLY A 230 11.73 -5.53 -3.87
CA GLY A 230 10.36 -5.07 -4.10
C GLY A 230 9.62 -4.61 -2.85
N SER A 231 10.22 -4.71 -1.65
CA SER A 231 9.63 -4.16 -0.42
C SER A 231 9.33 -2.66 -0.57
N PRO A 232 8.12 -2.19 -0.21
CA PRO A 232 7.79 -0.76 -0.21
C PRO A 232 8.54 0.05 0.85
N TYR A 233 9.15 -0.61 1.83
CA TYR A 233 9.90 0.02 2.92
C TYR A 233 11.41 -0.17 2.80
N ASN A 234 11.88 -0.72 1.67
CA ASN A 234 13.26 -1.13 1.48
C ASN A 234 13.75 -2.14 2.56
N THR A 235 12.82 -2.94 3.10
CA THR A 235 13.08 -4.01 4.08
C THR A 235 13.05 -5.37 3.39
N ASN A 236 13.94 -5.63 2.43
CA ASN A 236 13.99 -6.91 1.70
C ASN A 236 14.55 -8.08 2.53
N TYR A 237 14.12 -8.20 3.78
CA TYR A 237 14.60 -9.14 4.78
C TYR A 237 13.54 -9.37 5.86
N VAL A 238 13.67 -10.47 6.60
CA VAL A 238 12.99 -10.66 7.89
C VAL A 238 14.04 -10.56 9.00
N ARG A 239 13.74 -9.80 10.05
CA ARG A 239 14.61 -9.61 11.23
C ARG A 239 13.80 -9.71 12.50
N ILE A 240 14.29 -10.46 13.48
CA ILE A 240 13.73 -10.54 14.82
C ILE A 240 14.72 -9.96 15.83
N GLU A 241 14.24 -9.01 16.63
CA GLU A 241 14.92 -8.46 17.79
C GLU A 241 14.17 -8.85 19.07
N GLY A 242 14.88 -9.07 20.17
CA GLY A 242 14.24 -9.45 21.43
C GLY A 242 15.16 -9.44 22.67
N PRO A 243 14.65 -9.94 23.80
CA PRO A 243 15.39 -10.01 25.07
C PRO A 243 16.73 -10.73 24.95
N GLY A 244 17.67 -10.41 25.84
CA GLY A 244 19.00 -11.05 25.83
C GLY A 244 19.90 -10.67 24.66
N GLY A 245 19.52 -9.64 23.87
CA GLY A 245 20.28 -9.21 22.70
C GLY A 245 20.05 -10.09 21.47
N ILE A 246 18.88 -10.74 21.37
CA ILE A 246 18.46 -11.42 20.15
C ILE A 246 18.37 -10.37 19.04
N ASP A 247 19.08 -10.63 17.96
CA ASP A 247 19.09 -9.86 16.72
C ASP A 247 19.50 -10.81 15.60
N LEU A 248 18.51 -11.36 14.90
CA LEU A 248 18.70 -12.33 13.83
C LEU A 248 17.99 -11.84 12.58
N ARG A 249 18.60 -12.07 11.41
CA ARG A 249 18.07 -11.62 10.11
C ARG A 249 18.32 -12.67 9.03
N THR A 250 17.36 -12.83 8.14
CA THR A 250 17.52 -13.50 6.84
C THR A 250 17.09 -12.56 5.72
N GLU A 251 17.81 -12.63 4.60
CA GLU A 251 17.43 -11.96 3.35
C GLU A 251 16.86 -12.95 2.33
N LEU A 252 16.84 -14.25 2.68
CA LEU A 252 16.46 -15.33 1.78
C LEU A 252 14.98 -15.64 1.91
N PHE A 253 14.34 -15.79 0.76
CA PHE A 253 12.93 -16.16 0.64
C PHE A 253 12.74 -17.23 -0.42
N SER A 254 11.71 -18.05 -0.23
CA SER A 254 11.09 -18.86 -1.28
C SER A 254 9.89 -18.09 -1.83
N ILE A 255 9.90 -17.83 -3.15
CA ILE A 255 8.92 -16.96 -3.82
C ILE A 255 8.17 -17.75 -4.89
N SER A 256 6.84 -17.77 -4.82
CA SER A 256 5.98 -18.22 -5.92
C SER A 256 5.16 -17.06 -6.49
N GLY A 257 4.93 -17.09 -7.79
CA GLY A 257 4.05 -16.15 -8.48
C GLY A 257 4.26 -16.24 -10.00
N LYS A 258 3.21 -16.61 -10.72
CA LYS A 258 3.23 -16.71 -12.18
C LYS A 258 2.95 -15.34 -12.78
N LEU A 259 3.86 -14.85 -13.63
CA LEU A 259 3.67 -13.60 -14.36
C LEU A 259 2.53 -13.75 -15.37
N SER A 260 1.61 -12.79 -15.34
CA SER A 260 0.49 -12.72 -16.28
C SER A 260 0.93 -12.15 -17.62
N ASP A 261 0.33 -12.65 -18.70
CA ASP A 261 0.45 -12.08 -20.06
C ASP A 261 -0.60 -10.99 -20.33
N VAL A 262 -1.51 -10.72 -19.38
CA VAL A 262 -2.53 -9.68 -19.53
C VAL A 262 -1.86 -8.31 -19.59
N ALA A 263 -2.11 -7.58 -20.69
CA ALA A 263 -1.68 -6.19 -20.81
C ALA A 263 -2.50 -5.29 -19.89
N ARG A 264 -1.80 -4.49 -19.07
CA ARG A 264 -2.42 -3.59 -18.08
C ARG A 264 -1.86 -2.18 -18.21
N PRO A 265 -2.66 -1.14 -17.96
CA PRO A 265 -2.14 0.21 -17.82
C PRO A 265 -1.10 0.27 -16.68
N THR A 266 -0.09 1.12 -16.88
CA THR A 266 0.87 1.49 -15.84
C THR A 266 0.12 2.07 -14.64
N PRO A 267 0.34 1.57 -13.40
CA PRO A 267 -0.27 2.18 -12.22
C PRO A 267 0.08 3.66 -12.12
N LEU A 268 -0.94 4.50 -11.91
CA LEU A 268 -0.78 5.94 -11.80
C LEU A 268 -1.79 6.47 -10.79
N MET A 269 -1.31 6.84 -9.61
CA MET A 269 -2.12 7.25 -8.47
C MET A 269 -1.75 8.69 -8.06
N PRO A 270 -2.46 9.69 -8.60
CA PRO A 270 -2.28 11.08 -8.21
C PRO A 270 -2.44 11.30 -6.71
N LEU A 271 -1.51 12.06 -6.12
CA LEU A 271 -1.59 12.45 -4.72
C LEU A 271 -2.00 13.91 -4.58
N ARG A 272 -1.35 14.81 -5.31
CA ARG A 272 -1.57 16.25 -5.20
C ARG A 272 -1.21 16.98 -6.49
N SER A 273 -2.02 17.96 -6.86
CA SER A 273 -1.72 18.93 -7.91
C SER A 273 -2.13 20.32 -7.41
N THR A 274 -1.16 21.09 -6.95
CA THR A 274 -1.41 22.41 -6.36
C THR A 274 -0.62 23.50 -7.06
N TYR A 275 -1.09 24.75 -6.98
CA TYR A 275 -0.31 25.92 -7.36
C TYR A 275 -0.18 26.90 -6.20
N SER A 276 0.82 27.77 -6.26
CA SER A 276 0.92 28.95 -5.40
C SER A 276 1.35 30.16 -6.21
N ARG A 277 0.91 31.34 -5.77
CA ARG A 277 1.26 32.62 -6.36
C ARG A 277 1.43 33.67 -5.27
N HIS A 278 2.56 34.35 -5.24
CA HIS A 278 2.79 35.48 -4.35
C HIS A 278 3.66 36.53 -5.04
N THR A 279 3.77 37.70 -4.43
CA THR A 279 4.67 38.76 -4.90
C THR A 279 5.82 38.90 -3.92
N GLU A 280 7.04 38.76 -4.43
CA GLU A 280 8.29 38.91 -3.67
C GLU A 280 9.06 40.08 -4.29
N ASP A 281 9.36 41.11 -3.49
CA ASP A 281 10.05 42.33 -3.94
C ASP A 281 9.41 43.03 -5.18
N GLY A 282 8.11 42.85 -5.37
CA GLY A 282 7.36 43.40 -6.52
C GLY A 282 7.28 42.47 -7.73
N ASP A 283 8.02 41.35 -7.72
CA ASP A 283 8.00 40.34 -8.77
C ASP A 283 7.01 39.22 -8.46
N LEU A 284 6.27 38.77 -9.48
CA LEU A 284 5.40 37.61 -9.36
C LEU A 284 6.25 36.33 -9.25
N ARG A 285 6.02 35.58 -8.17
CA ARG A 285 6.47 34.21 -7.99
C ARG A 285 5.26 33.28 -8.13
N ALA A 286 5.35 32.33 -9.04
CA ALA A 286 4.33 31.31 -9.23
C ALA A 286 4.97 29.95 -9.38
N GLN A 287 4.28 28.92 -8.90
CA GLN A 287 4.68 27.54 -9.06
C GLN A 287 3.49 26.59 -9.12
N GLN A 288 3.72 25.42 -9.70
CA GLN A 288 2.83 24.28 -9.71
C GLN A 288 3.61 23.09 -9.14
N ASP A 289 3.04 22.42 -8.15
CA ASP A 289 3.62 21.28 -7.47
C ASP A 289 2.75 20.04 -7.70
N VAL A 290 3.36 18.96 -8.18
CA VAL A 290 2.66 17.72 -8.49
C VAL A 290 3.33 16.54 -7.79
N PHE A 291 2.53 15.77 -7.06
CA PHE A 291 2.92 14.55 -6.35
C PHE A 291 2.08 13.39 -6.88
N VAL A 292 2.73 12.26 -7.15
CA VAL A 292 2.07 11.09 -7.70
C VAL A 292 2.80 9.82 -7.28
N MET A 293 2.05 8.74 -7.05
CA MET A 293 2.60 7.40 -6.96
C MET A 293 2.50 6.70 -8.31
N ALA A 294 3.60 6.11 -8.77
CA ALA A 294 3.70 5.31 -9.98
C ALA A 294 4.87 4.33 -9.83
N PRO A 295 5.00 3.27 -10.66
CA PRO A 295 6.14 2.36 -10.56
C PRO A 295 7.48 3.12 -10.51
N PRO A 296 8.47 2.66 -9.73
CA PRO A 296 9.79 3.28 -9.65
C PRO A 296 10.58 3.08 -10.96
N PRO A 297 11.75 3.74 -11.12
CA PRO A 297 12.65 3.50 -12.24
C PRO A 297 12.86 2.00 -12.51
N PRO A 298 12.86 1.57 -13.79
CA PRO A 298 13.06 2.39 -14.99
C PRO A 298 11.76 2.98 -15.59
N ALA A 299 10.63 2.95 -14.86
CA ALA A 299 9.46 3.70 -15.28
C ALA A 299 9.75 5.21 -15.39
N THR A 300 8.92 5.92 -16.13
CA THR A 300 9.01 7.37 -16.28
C THR A 300 7.65 8.02 -16.02
N VAL A 301 7.67 9.23 -15.46
CA VAL A 301 6.47 10.04 -15.30
C VAL A 301 6.73 11.44 -15.84
N THR A 302 5.79 11.97 -16.62
CA THR A 302 5.89 13.29 -17.25
C THR A 302 4.65 14.13 -16.98
N LEU A 303 4.86 15.42 -16.77
CA LEU A 303 3.85 16.45 -16.65
C LEU A 303 3.77 17.24 -17.95
N THR A 304 2.58 17.24 -18.55
CA THR A 304 2.25 18.06 -19.72
C THR A 304 1.59 19.35 -19.22
N SER A 305 2.40 20.38 -18.95
CA SER A 305 1.95 21.74 -18.62
C SER A 305 2.68 22.84 -19.40
N GLN A 306 3.76 22.47 -20.10
CA GLN A 306 4.69 23.33 -20.83
C GLN A 306 5.34 22.55 -21.97
N THR A 307 6.03 23.26 -22.86
CA THR A 307 6.83 22.66 -23.93
C THR A 307 8.32 23.01 -23.73
N PRO A 308 9.23 22.02 -23.60
CA PRO A 308 8.97 20.58 -23.54
C PRO A 308 8.25 20.16 -22.24
N ASN A 309 7.62 18.98 -22.28
CA ASN A 309 7.01 18.37 -21.08
C ASN A 309 8.03 18.23 -19.95
N LEU A 310 7.58 18.40 -18.72
CA LEU A 310 8.43 18.32 -17.54
C LEU A 310 8.50 16.88 -17.03
N SER A 311 9.70 16.31 -16.92
CA SER A 311 9.89 15.01 -16.27
C SER A 311 9.77 15.15 -14.74
N LEU A 312 9.11 14.19 -14.10
CA LEU A 312 9.11 14.09 -12.64
C LEU A 312 10.39 13.39 -12.17
N THR A 313 10.80 13.68 -10.94
CA THR A 313 11.89 13.01 -10.23
C THR A 313 11.33 12.04 -9.20
N GLU A 314 11.89 10.83 -9.15
CA GLU A 314 11.53 9.82 -8.16
C GLU A 314 12.41 9.94 -6.91
N ALA A 315 11.83 9.78 -5.72
CA ALA A 315 12.48 10.13 -4.47
C ALA A 315 13.41 9.05 -3.89
N ASN A 316 13.00 7.77 -3.94
CA ASN A 316 13.54 6.77 -3.02
C ASN A 316 13.36 5.30 -3.47
N SER A 317 13.19 5.04 -4.76
CA SER A 317 12.86 3.75 -5.37
C SER A 317 11.55 3.07 -4.90
N THR A 318 10.68 3.79 -4.18
CA THR A 318 9.37 3.29 -3.74
C THR A 318 8.22 3.80 -4.60
N GLY A 319 8.52 4.54 -5.67
CA GLY A 319 7.53 5.02 -6.63
C GLY A 319 6.88 6.35 -6.25
N ALA A 320 7.50 7.13 -5.36
CA ALA A 320 7.05 8.47 -5.03
C ALA A 320 7.70 9.50 -5.98
N TRP A 321 6.88 10.14 -6.81
CA TRP A 321 7.33 11.07 -7.84
C TRP A 321 6.89 12.51 -7.54
N TYR A 322 7.77 13.46 -7.86
CA TYR A 322 7.54 14.89 -7.70
C TYR A 322 8.02 15.70 -8.91
N ALA A 323 7.27 16.75 -9.26
CA ALA A 323 7.75 17.82 -10.12
C ALA A 323 7.27 19.18 -9.61
N GLN A 324 8.11 20.20 -9.86
CA GLN A 324 7.76 21.60 -9.73
C GLN A 324 7.89 22.29 -11.08
N SER A 325 6.86 23.02 -11.49
CA SER A 325 6.90 23.94 -12.62
C SER A 325 6.84 25.37 -12.10
N VAL A 326 7.64 26.29 -12.66
CA VAL A 326 7.65 27.73 -12.32
C VAL A 326 6.61 28.54 -13.10
N LEU A 327 5.69 27.87 -13.79
CA LEU A 327 4.66 28.54 -14.60
C LEU A 327 3.64 29.25 -13.71
N ASN A 328 3.20 30.43 -14.16
CA ASN A 328 2.00 31.08 -13.67
C ASN A 328 0.77 30.57 -14.44
N PRO A 329 -0.07 29.69 -13.87
CA PRO A 329 -1.21 29.15 -14.59
C PRO A 329 -2.31 30.19 -14.84
N LEU A 330 -2.96 30.10 -16.00
CA LEU A 330 -4.28 30.67 -16.21
C LEU A 330 -5.32 29.72 -15.62
N LEU A 331 -6.16 30.21 -14.70
CA LEU A 331 -7.11 29.40 -13.95
C LEU A 331 -8.53 29.53 -14.54
N PRO A 332 -9.35 28.46 -14.52
CA PRO A 332 -9.04 27.12 -14.02
C PRO A 332 -8.09 26.37 -14.97
N ALA A 333 -7.20 25.56 -14.41
CA ALA A 333 -6.25 24.74 -15.16
C ALA A 333 -6.40 23.25 -14.80
N SER A 334 -6.10 22.39 -15.77
CA SER A 334 -5.90 20.96 -15.55
C SER A 334 -4.50 20.59 -16.00
N LEU A 335 -3.81 19.79 -15.21
CA LEU A 335 -2.52 19.20 -15.55
C LEU A 335 -2.72 17.78 -16.05
N THR A 336 -1.98 17.39 -17.09
CA THR A 336 -2.00 16.01 -17.60
C THR A 336 -0.70 15.31 -17.19
N LEU A 337 -0.83 14.25 -16.41
CA LEU A 337 0.28 13.35 -16.07
C LEU A 337 0.24 12.12 -16.95
N THR A 338 1.42 11.65 -17.35
CA THR A 338 1.59 10.43 -18.12
C THR A 338 2.68 9.57 -17.49
N ALA A 339 2.38 8.30 -17.23
CA ALA A 339 3.33 7.32 -16.72
C ALA A 339 3.52 6.13 -17.68
N ASP A 340 4.78 5.71 -17.83
CA ASP A 340 5.20 4.61 -18.68
C ASP A 340 6.13 3.66 -17.92
N ASN A 341 5.73 2.40 -17.80
CA ASN A 341 6.53 1.32 -17.21
C ASN A 341 6.89 0.21 -18.21
N SER A 342 6.72 0.47 -19.51
CA SER A 342 6.94 -0.51 -20.59
C SER A 342 8.38 -1.02 -20.67
N VAL A 343 9.36 -0.23 -20.22
CA VAL A 343 10.78 -0.62 -20.15
C VAL A 343 11.00 -1.76 -19.14
N ALA A 344 10.32 -1.73 -17.98
CA ALA A 344 10.41 -2.81 -17.00
C ALA A 344 9.47 -3.96 -17.32
N ILE A 345 8.28 -3.65 -17.84
CA ILE A 345 7.18 -4.60 -18.07
C ILE A 345 6.64 -4.34 -19.48
N PRO A 346 7.08 -5.10 -20.50
CA PRO A 346 6.69 -4.86 -21.89
C PRO A 346 5.18 -4.87 -22.19
N THR A 347 4.40 -5.58 -21.37
CA THR A 347 2.92 -5.63 -21.46
C THR A 347 2.24 -4.45 -20.77
N SER A 348 2.98 -3.59 -20.07
CA SER A 348 2.46 -2.38 -19.42
C SER A 348 2.22 -1.29 -20.46
N SER A 349 0.97 -0.81 -20.56
CA SER A 349 0.63 0.29 -21.46
C SER A 349 0.76 1.65 -20.76
N LEU A 350 0.91 2.70 -21.57
CA LEU A 350 0.96 4.08 -21.11
C LEU A 350 -0.33 4.44 -20.35
N ALA A 351 -0.20 5.09 -19.19
CA ALA A 351 -1.33 5.60 -18.43
C ALA A 351 -1.30 7.13 -18.40
N THR A 352 -2.46 7.75 -18.53
CA THR A 352 -2.63 9.20 -18.49
C THR A 352 -3.77 9.58 -17.55
N VAL A 353 -3.56 10.61 -16.74
CA VAL A 353 -4.59 11.17 -15.85
C VAL A 353 -4.58 12.69 -15.90
N ASN A 354 -5.77 13.28 -15.88
CA ASN A 354 -5.97 14.72 -15.80
C ASN A 354 -6.30 15.11 -14.37
N LEU A 355 -5.57 16.09 -13.85
CA LEU A 355 -5.73 16.60 -12.49
C LEU A 355 -6.15 18.06 -12.51
N PRO A 356 -7.21 18.44 -11.78
CA PRO A 356 -7.48 19.85 -11.55
C PRO A 356 -6.30 20.45 -10.79
N LEU A 357 -5.84 21.62 -11.24
CA LEU A 357 -4.82 22.38 -10.56
C LEU A 357 -5.50 23.31 -9.55
N THR A 358 -5.36 23.00 -8.27
CA THR A 358 -6.05 23.73 -7.19
C THR A 358 -5.07 24.54 -6.35
N ASP A 359 -5.56 25.54 -5.61
CA ASP A 359 -4.75 26.17 -4.57
C ASP A 359 -4.61 25.24 -3.35
N LEU A 360 -3.60 25.49 -2.53
CA LEU A 360 -3.47 24.85 -1.23
C LEU A 360 -4.22 25.70 -0.20
N VAL A 361 -5.24 25.12 0.42
CA VAL A 361 -5.91 25.71 1.57
C VAL A 361 -5.28 25.15 2.85
N THR A 362 -5.18 25.96 3.89
CA THR A 362 -4.70 25.53 5.21
C THR A 362 -5.51 26.20 6.30
N ILE A 363 -6.16 25.44 7.15
CA ILE A 363 -6.84 25.91 8.35
C ILE A 363 -5.80 26.00 9.47
N THR A 364 -5.60 27.19 10.00
CA THR A 364 -4.67 27.42 11.12
C THR A 364 -5.39 27.56 12.46
N ARG A 365 -6.71 27.73 12.43
CA ARG A 365 -7.54 27.81 13.63
C ARG A 365 -8.95 27.30 13.34
N ALA A 366 -9.43 26.38 14.15
CA ALA A 366 -10.82 25.92 14.19
C ALA A 366 -11.25 25.75 15.66
N GLU A 367 -11.86 26.80 16.22
CA GLU A 367 -12.21 26.83 17.65
C GLU A 367 -13.67 27.17 17.86
N PHE A 368 -14.34 26.44 18.75
CA PHE A 368 -15.70 26.74 19.19
C PHE A 368 -15.74 27.06 20.68
N SER A 369 -16.21 28.26 21.03
CA SER A 369 -16.40 28.66 22.44
C SER A 369 -17.73 28.14 22.98
N LEU A 370 -17.65 27.37 24.06
CA LEU A 370 -18.82 26.83 24.76
C LEU A 370 -19.59 27.93 25.50
N ALA A 371 -18.90 28.94 26.04
CA ALA A 371 -19.54 30.07 26.71
C ALA A 371 -20.41 30.92 25.79
N SER A 372 -19.96 31.17 24.55
CA SER A 372 -20.65 32.08 23.62
C SER A 372 -21.36 31.40 22.45
N GLY A 373 -21.16 30.10 22.24
CA GLY A 373 -21.69 29.37 21.09
C GLY A 373 -21.11 29.84 19.75
N GLN A 374 -19.88 30.38 19.75
CA GLN A 374 -19.26 30.98 18.57
C GLN A 374 -18.14 30.08 18.02
N LEU A 375 -18.19 29.83 16.71
CA LEU A 375 -17.11 29.22 15.94
C LEU A 375 -16.21 30.32 15.36
N THR A 376 -14.91 30.20 15.56
CA THR A 376 -13.88 31.01 14.90
C THR A 376 -13.03 30.12 14.00
N LEU A 377 -12.99 30.46 12.71
CA LEU A 377 -12.15 29.80 11.70
C LEU A 377 -11.14 30.79 11.13
N VAL A 378 -9.89 30.36 10.99
CA VAL A 378 -8.85 31.07 10.23
C VAL A 378 -8.26 30.09 9.23
N ALA A 379 -8.27 30.46 7.95
CA ALA A 379 -7.68 29.66 6.90
C ALA A 379 -6.95 30.55 5.88
N SER A 380 -5.98 29.96 5.19
CA SER A 380 -5.21 30.62 4.13
C SER A 380 -5.31 29.86 2.81
N THR A 381 -5.13 30.56 1.70
CA THR A 381 -4.91 30.00 0.36
C THR A 381 -3.48 30.30 -0.10
N SER A 382 -2.90 29.42 -0.91
CA SER A 382 -1.59 29.64 -1.55
C SER A 382 -1.64 30.62 -2.74
N ASP A 383 -2.82 31.10 -3.14
CA ASP A 383 -2.96 32.15 -4.15
C ASP A 383 -3.08 33.53 -3.50
N GLU A 384 -1.94 34.16 -3.20
CA GLU A 384 -1.89 35.47 -2.57
C GLU A 384 -2.11 36.62 -3.57
N THR A 385 -1.98 36.33 -4.86
CA THR A 385 -2.08 37.33 -5.93
C THR A 385 -3.50 37.62 -6.36
N SER A 386 -4.38 36.62 -6.30
CA SER A 386 -5.82 36.77 -6.54
C SER A 386 -6.60 35.89 -5.55
N PRO A 387 -6.58 36.22 -4.24
CA PRO A 387 -7.10 35.35 -3.20
C PRO A 387 -8.56 34.93 -3.42
N PRO A 388 -8.84 33.63 -3.70
CA PRO A 388 -10.18 33.14 -3.94
C PRO A 388 -11.11 33.32 -2.75
N VAL A 389 -12.42 33.20 -2.99
CA VAL A 389 -13.39 33.03 -1.90
C VAL A 389 -13.11 31.70 -1.20
N LEU A 390 -13.10 31.72 0.13
CA LEU A 390 -13.00 30.51 0.97
C LEU A 390 -14.33 30.32 1.68
N THR A 391 -14.91 29.13 1.58
CA THR A 391 -16.23 28.78 2.13
C THR A 391 -16.10 27.62 3.11
N ALA A 392 -16.62 27.80 4.32
CA ALA A 392 -16.61 26.80 5.37
C ALA A 392 -17.87 25.93 5.36
N HIS A 393 -17.68 24.64 5.60
CA HIS A 393 -18.70 23.63 5.81
C HIS A 393 -18.40 22.84 7.09
N THR A 394 -19.41 22.21 7.67
CA THR A 394 -19.22 21.17 8.69
C THR A 394 -18.64 19.91 8.04
N GLY A 395 -18.08 19.00 8.84
CA GLY A 395 -17.53 17.74 8.34
C GLY A 395 -18.52 16.81 7.64
N ASN A 396 -19.83 17.05 7.75
CA ASN A 396 -20.88 16.36 7.00
C ASN A 396 -21.42 17.18 5.80
N GLY A 397 -20.76 18.28 5.44
CA GLY A 397 -21.04 19.07 4.25
C GLY A 397 -22.08 20.18 4.40
N ALA A 398 -22.58 20.47 5.62
CA ALA A 398 -23.53 21.57 5.81
C ALA A 398 -22.80 22.93 5.75
N LEU A 399 -23.35 23.88 5.01
CA LEU A 399 -22.75 25.21 4.84
C LEU A 399 -22.70 25.97 6.18
N ILE A 400 -21.53 26.50 6.52
CA ILE A 400 -21.32 27.42 7.66
C ILE A 400 -21.30 28.86 7.16
N GLY A 401 -20.54 29.15 6.09
CA GLY A 401 -20.48 30.47 5.46
C GLY A 401 -19.11 30.80 4.86
N ASP A 402 -19.03 31.96 4.20
CA ASP A 402 -17.79 32.44 3.59
C ASP A 402 -16.88 33.13 4.62
N LEU A 403 -15.57 32.84 4.54
CA LEU A 403 -14.57 33.54 5.32
C LEU A 403 -14.33 34.93 4.73
N ALA A 404 -14.29 35.94 5.60
CA ALA A 404 -14.05 37.33 5.23
C ALA A 404 -12.55 37.65 5.22
N GLY A 405 -12.15 38.56 4.32
CA GLY A 405 -10.76 38.99 4.16
C GLY A 405 -10.40 39.21 2.69
N SER A 406 -9.62 40.26 2.41
CA SER A 406 -9.13 40.59 1.06
C SER A 406 -7.79 39.94 0.73
N GLY A 407 -7.04 39.48 1.74
CA GLY A 407 -5.77 38.78 1.57
C GLY A 407 -5.92 37.26 1.46
N ALA A 408 -4.77 36.59 1.40
CA ALA A 408 -4.68 35.13 1.38
C ALA A 408 -5.23 34.48 2.66
N VAL A 409 -5.02 35.12 3.82
CA VAL A 409 -5.59 34.70 5.11
C VAL A 409 -6.98 35.30 5.27
N LYS A 410 -7.95 34.45 5.59
CA LYS A 410 -9.35 34.82 5.80
C LYS A 410 -9.86 34.29 7.13
N THR A 411 -10.89 34.93 7.66
CA THR A 411 -11.46 34.60 8.97
C THR A 411 -12.99 34.55 8.89
N LEU A 412 -13.58 33.57 9.56
CA LEU A 412 -15.01 33.50 9.82
C LEU A 412 -15.23 33.46 11.33
N SER A 413 -16.13 34.30 11.82
CA SER A 413 -16.62 34.23 13.20
C SER A 413 -18.13 34.21 13.16
N THR A 414 -18.74 33.10 13.56
CA THR A 414 -20.19 32.91 13.45
C THR A 414 -20.74 32.13 14.63
N SER A 415 -21.99 32.41 15.00
CA SER A 415 -22.69 31.64 16.03
C SER A 415 -23.25 30.36 15.43
N LEU A 416 -22.98 29.22 16.07
CA LEU A 416 -23.59 27.93 15.74
C LEU A 416 -24.39 27.41 16.93
N SER A 417 -25.53 26.80 16.63
CA SER A 417 -26.46 26.25 17.61
C SER A 417 -27.09 24.97 17.05
N PRO A 418 -27.43 23.97 17.89
CA PRO A 418 -27.27 23.95 19.35
C PRO A 418 -25.91 23.41 19.83
N ILE A 419 -25.12 22.78 18.96
CA ILE A 419 -23.87 22.11 19.31
C ILE A 419 -22.75 22.47 18.33
N PRO A 420 -21.48 22.43 18.77
CA PRO A 420 -20.34 22.53 17.86
C PRO A 420 -20.32 21.39 16.83
N PRO A 421 -19.86 21.64 15.59
CA PRO A 421 -19.48 20.57 14.70
C PRO A 421 -18.20 19.90 15.20
N ALA A 422 -18.05 18.59 14.99
CA ALA A 422 -16.82 17.87 15.35
C ALA A 422 -15.63 18.25 14.44
N LYS A 423 -15.92 18.47 13.15
CA LYS A 423 -14.97 18.87 12.11
C LYS A 423 -15.50 20.02 11.29
N VAL A 424 -14.60 20.80 10.73
CA VAL A 424 -14.88 21.81 9.71
C VAL A 424 -14.04 21.53 8.47
N GLN A 425 -14.58 21.87 7.31
CA GLN A 425 -13.86 21.87 6.04
C GLN A 425 -13.93 23.28 5.45
N VAL A 426 -12.80 23.81 5.00
CA VAL A 426 -12.75 25.07 4.24
C VAL A 426 -12.36 24.76 2.81
N THR A 427 -13.15 25.21 1.85
CA THR A 427 -12.94 24.99 0.41
C THR A 427 -12.78 26.33 -0.30
N SER A 428 -11.83 26.38 -1.22
CA SER A 428 -11.56 27.52 -2.10
C SER A 428 -12.40 27.45 -3.37
N ALA A 429 -12.78 28.62 -3.90
CA ALA A 429 -13.41 28.73 -5.22
C ALA A 429 -12.52 28.19 -6.37
N ASN A 430 -11.19 28.05 -6.14
CA ASN A 430 -10.25 27.43 -7.07
C ASN A 430 -10.01 25.93 -6.79
N GLY A 431 -10.82 25.32 -5.91
CA GLY A 431 -10.90 23.88 -5.69
C GLY A 431 -10.05 23.34 -4.53
N GLY A 432 -9.13 24.13 -3.97
CA GLY A 432 -8.35 23.72 -2.80
C GLY A 432 -9.25 23.48 -1.58
N SER A 433 -8.90 22.55 -0.69
CA SER A 433 -9.62 22.41 0.57
C SER A 433 -8.75 21.84 1.67
N ASP A 434 -9.14 22.11 2.91
CA ASP A 434 -8.54 21.55 4.12
C ASP A 434 -9.61 21.24 5.16
N SER A 435 -9.35 20.30 6.07
CA SER A 435 -10.30 19.87 7.11
C SER A 435 -9.61 19.66 8.45
N GLU A 436 -10.19 20.23 9.50
CA GLU A 436 -9.64 20.18 10.86
C GLU A 436 -10.70 19.77 11.89
N ASP A 437 -10.25 19.10 12.95
CA ASP A 437 -11.06 18.90 14.15
C ASP A 437 -11.31 20.25 14.83
N VAL A 438 -12.51 20.43 15.37
CA VAL A 438 -12.88 21.66 16.07
C VAL A 438 -12.43 21.56 17.52
N VAL A 439 -11.55 22.46 17.92
CA VAL A 439 -11.10 22.59 19.31
C VAL A 439 -12.20 23.27 20.12
N LEU A 440 -12.67 22.60 21.17
CA LEU A 440 -13.63 23.17 22.11
C LEU A 440 -12.90 24.01 23.14
N VAL A 441 -13.22 25.29 23.21
CA VAL A 441 -12.65 26.22 24.19
C VAL A 441 -13.73 26.65 25.19
N PRO A 442 -13.37 26.87 26.47
CA PRO A 442 -14.32 27.28 27.51
C PRO A 442 -15.15 28.51 27.17
#